data_AF-A0A4R5QDL5-F1
#
_entry.id   AF-A0A4R5QDL5-F1
#
_cell.length_a   1.000
_cell.length_b   1.000
_cell.length_c   1.000
_cell.angle_alpha   90.00
_cell.angle_beta   90.00
_cell.angle_gamma   90.00
#
_symmetry.space_group_name_H-M   'P 1'
#
loop_
_entity.id
_entity.type
_entity.pdbx_description
1 polymer ?
#
loop_
_entity_poly.entity_id
_entity_poly.type
_entity_poly.pdbx_seq_one_letter_code
_entity_poly.pdbx_strand_id
1 'polypeptide(L)' 'MTGDPAGITPEQAARLLGIALPTLHRLVRSGALPPCTLLSRAALLGWRDRQALRRQDALARLAALSEAHDL' A
#
# COMPACT_ATOMS: atom_id res chain seq x y z
N MET A 1 -25.09 -14.05 -13.30
CA MET A 1 -24.01 -14.05 -12.30
C MET A 1 -23.15 -12.84 -12.63
N THR A 2 -23.28 -11.79 -11.83
CA THR A 2 -22.92 -10.41 -12.17
C THR A 2 -21.42 -10.25 -12.36
N GLY A 3 -20.98 -10.12 -13.61
CA GLY A 3 -19.64 -9.65 -13.93
C GLY A 3 -19.61 -8.14 -13.72
N ASP A 4 -18.85 -7.68 -12.74
CA ASP A 4 -18.45 -6.29 -12.66
C ASP A 4 -16.95 -6.21 -12.99
N PRO A 5 -16.59 -5.89 -14.24
CA PRO A 5 -15.21 -5.69 -14.64
C PRO A 5 -14.73 -4.25 -14.40
N ALA A 6 -15.36 -3.47 -13.52
CA ALA A 6 -14.90 -2.12 -13.23
C ALA A 6 -13.74 -2.15 -12.22
N GLY A 7 -12.55 -1.75 -12.66
CA GLY A 7 -11.48 -1.37 -11.75
C GLY A 7 -12.00 -0.39 -10.71
N ILE A 8 -11.54 -0.51 -9.47
CA ILE A 8 -11.99 0.32 -8.35
C ILE A 8 -11.54 1.76 -8.53
N THR A 9 -12.41 2.71 -8.18
CA THR A 9 -12.10 4.13 -8.34
C THR A 9 -11.02 4.58 -7.35
N PRO A 10 -10.28 5.67 -7.64
CA PRO A 10 -9.30 6.24 -6.72
C PRO A 10 -9.87 6.54 -5.33
N GLU A 11 -11.13 6.97 -5.23
CA GLU A 11 -11.81 7.27 -3.97
C GLU A 11 -12.07 6.00 -3.15
N GLN A 12 -12.51 4.93 -3.82
CA GLN A 12 -12.69 3.62 -3.20
C GLN A 12 -11.35 3.05 -2.74
N ALA A 13 -10.31 3.17 -3.57
CA ALA A 13 -8.95 2.77 -3.24
C ALA A 13 -8.42 3.53 -2.00
N ALA A 14 -8.62 4.85 -1.96
CA ALA A 14 -8.21 5.70 -0.84
C ALA A 14 -8.92 5.30 0.46
N ARG A 15 -10.23 5.05 0.41
CA ARG A 15 -11.01 4.55 1.56
C ARG A 15 -10.54 3.17 2.04
N LEU A 16 -10.29 2.23 1.12
CA LEU A 16 -9.81 0.88 1.46
C LEU A 16 -8.43 0.88 2.12
N LEU A 17 -7.56 1.80 1.67
CA LEU A 17 -6.22 1.97 2.22
C LEU A 17 -6.21 2.86 3.47
N GLY A 18 -7.33 3.53 3.81
CA GLY A 18 -7.40 4.45 4.94
C GLY A 18 -6.54 5.70 4.76
N ILE A 19 -6.32 6.15 3.53
CA ILE A 19 -5.50 7.31 3.21
C ILE A 19 -6.30 8.40 2.48
N ALA A 20 -5.81 9.63 2.53
CA ALA A 20 -6.37 10.70 1.73
C ALA A 20 -6.09 10.49 0.23
N LEU A 21 -7.03 10.88 -0.63
CA LEU A 21 -6.88 10.84 -2.10
C LEU A 21 -5.59 11.50 -2.63
N PRO A 22 -5.13 12.68 -2.16
CA PRO A 22 -3.85 13.24 -2.58
C PRO A 22 -2.65 12.35 -2.20
N THR A 23 -2.71 11.63 -1.09
CA THR A 23 -1.69 10.65 -0.70
C THR A 23 -1.67 9.47 -1.66
N LEU A 24 -2.84 8.97 -2.06
CA LEU A 24 -2.97 7.92 -3.07
C LEU A 24 -2.35 8.38 -4.41
N HIS A 25 -2.68 9.59 -4.89
CA HIS A 25 -2.07 10.13 -6.12
C HIS A 25 -0.55 10.22 -6.04
N ARG A 26 -0.01 10.60 -4.88
CA ARG A 26 1.44 10.65 -4.66
C ARG A 26 2.07 9.26 -4.73
N LEU A 27 1.44 8.25 -4.14
CA LEU A 27 1.92 6.85 -4.19
C LEU A 27 1.89 6.27 -5.61
N VAL A 28 0.84 6.58 -6.39
CA VAL A 28 0.78 6.19 -7.80
C VAL A 28 1.87 6.88 -8.60
N ARG A 29 2.05 8.19 -8.40
CA ARG A 29 3.08 8.99 -9.09
C ARG A 29 4.50 8.54 -8.74
N SER A 30 4.75 8.12 -7.50
CA SER A 30 6.06 7.62 -7.08
C SER A 30 6.31 6.17 -7.51
N GLY A 31 5.35 5.53 -8.19
CA GLY A 31 5.43 4.11 -8.55
C GLY A 31 5.32 3.14 -7.37
N ALA A 32 5.02 3.64 -6.17
CA ALA A 32 4.87 2.81 -4.97
C ALA A 32 3.57 2.00 -5.02
N LEU A 33 2.53 2.56 -5.64
CA LEU A 33 1.26 1.90 -5.90
C LEU A 33 1.03 1.83 -7.42
N PRO A 34 0.59 0.69 -7.98
CA PRO A 34 0.12 0.64 -9.35
C PRO A 34 -1.13 1.54 -9.55
N PRO A 35 -1.42 1.98 -10.78
CA PRO A 35 -2.63 2.76 -11.06
C PRO A 35 -3.89 2.03 -10.57
N CYS A 36 -4.74 2.72 -9.81
CA CYS A 36 -5.94 2.13 -9.21
C CYS A 36 -6.93 1.59 -10.26
N THR A 37 -6.92 2.16 -11.46
CA THR A 37 -7.68 1.70 -12.62
C THR A 37 -7.30 0.29 -13.10
N LEU A 38 -6.11 -0.20 -12.72
CA LEU A 38 -5.60 -1.52 -13.09
C LEU A 38 -5.72 -2.53 -11.94
N LEU A 39 -6.14 -2.10 -10.74
CA LEU A 39 -6.15 -2.95 -9.57
C LEU A 39 -7.57 -3.37 -9.22
N SER A 40 -7.74 -4.65 -8.93
CA SER A 40 -8.92 -5.15 -8.24
C SER A 40 -8.83 -4.87 -6.74
N ARG A 41 -9.96 -4.93 -6.04
CA ARG A 41 -10.01 -4.82 -4.57
C ARG A 41 -9.05 -5.79 -3.87
N ALA A 42 -8.98 -7.03 -4.34
CA ALA A 42 -8.06 -8.03 -3.79
C ALA A 42 -6.58 -7.63 -3.99
N ALA A 43 -6.24 -7.06 -5.15
CA ALA A 43 -4.88 -6.61 -5.43
C ALA A 43 -4.44 -5.44 -4.52
N LEU A 44 -5.34 -4.49 -4.22
CA LEU A 44 -5.07 -3.41 -3.26
C LEU A 44 -4.86 -3.92 -1.84
N LEU A 45 -5.71 -4.84 -1.38
CA LEU A 45 -5.54 -5.44 -0.05
C LEU A 45 -4.21 -6.18 0.06
N GLY A 46 -3.87 -6.99 -0.95
CA GLY A 46 -2.57 -7.66 -0.99
C GLY A 46 -1.39 -6.69 -1.06
N TRP A 47 -1.52 -5.55 -1.74
CA TRP A 47 -0.50 -4.50 -1.71
C TRP A 47 -0.34 -3.90 -0.32
N ARG A 48 -1.44 -3.57 0.35
CA ARG A 48 -1.45 -3.01 1.71
C ARG A 48 -0.72 -3.94 2.68
N ASP A 49 -1.02 -5.23 2.63
CA ASP A 49 -0.45 -6.22 3.55
C ASP A 49 1.06 -6.40 3.27
N ARG A 50 1.48 -6.42 2.00
CA ARG A 50 2.91 -6.41 1.63
C ARG A 50 3.63 -5.16 2.12
N GLN A 51 2.99 -4.00 2.04
CA GLN A 51 3.58 -2.74 2.50
C GLN A 51 3.71 -2.70 4.02
N ALA A 52 2.72 -3.24 4.76
CA ALA A 52 2.80 -3.39 6.20
C ALA A 52 3.97 -4.31 6.60
N LEU A 53 4.14 -5.44 5.91
CA LEU A 53 5.26 -6.35 6.14
C LEU A 53 6.61 -5.67 5.87
N ARG A 54 6.77 -4.99 4.73
CA ARG A 54 8.01 -4.24 4.42
C ARG A 54 8.30 -3.17 5.46
N ARG A 55 7.27 -2.50 5.98
CA ARG A 55 7.42 -1.50 7.04
C ARG A 55 7.86 -2.15 8.35
N GLN A 56 7.27 -3.28 8.73
CA GLN A 56 7.67 -4.04 9.91
C GLN A 56 9.13 -4.52 9.79
N ASP A 57 9.51 -5.09 8.65
CA ASP A 57 10.89 -5.51 8.40
C ASP A 57 11.89 -4.35 8.48
N ALA A 58 11.53 -3.19 7.91
CA ALA A 58 12.38 -2.00 7.99
C ALA A 58 12.54 -1.51 9.44
N LEU A 59 11.46 -1.49 10.22
CA LEU A 59 11.52 -1.12 11.65
C LEU A 59 12.32 -2.13 12.47
N ALA A 60 12.16 -3.42 12.22
CA ALA A 60 12.94 -4.47 12.87
C ALA A 60 14.43 -4.35 12.55
N ARG A 61 14.79 -4.04 11.30
CA ARG A 61 16.18 -3.78 10.89
C ARG A 61 16.75 -2.54 11.58
N LEU A 62 15.98 -1.46 11.68
CA LEU A 62 16.42 -0.26 12.38
C LEU A 62 16.61 -0.51 13.88
N ALA A 63 15.71 -1.28 14.52
CA ALA A 63 15.85 -1.68 15.92
C ALA A 63 17.12 -2.51 16.14
N ALA A 64 17.35 -3.52 15.30
CA ALA A 64 18.55 -4.36 15.38
C ALA A 64 19.85 -3.56 15.17
N LEU A 65 19.85 -2.57 14.27
CA LEU A 65 21.00 -1.68 14.08
C LEU A 65 21.22 -0.76 15.28
N SER A 66 20.15 -0.30 15.93
CA SER A 66 20.24 0.50 17.16
C SER A 66 20.82 -0.32 18.30
N GLU A 67 20.35 -1.56 18.50
CA GLU A 67 20.86 -2.48 19.53
C GLU A 67 22.34 -2.82 19.30
N ALA A 68 22.75 -2.96 18.04
CA ALA A 68 24.15 -3.23 17.70
C ALA A 68 25.10 -2.02 17.88
N HIS A 69 24.57 -0.79 17.97
CA HIS A 69 25.35 0.43 18.20
C HIS A 69 25.43 0.82 19.69
N ASP A 70 24.64 0.17 20.55
CA ASP A 70 24.58 0.41 22.00
C ASP A 70 25.53 -0.53 22.81
N LEU A 71 26.36 -1.33 22.14
CA LEU A 71 27.37 -2.26 22.71
C LEU A 71 28.81 -1.78 22.44
#